data_AF-A0AA97H9Z1-F1
#
_entry.id   AF-A0AA97H9Z1-F1
#
_cell.length_a   1.000
_cell.length_b   1.000
_cell.length_c   1.000
_cell.angle_alpha   90.00
_cell.angle_beta   90.00
_cell.angle_gamma   90.00
#
_symmetry.space_group_name_H-M   'P 1'
#
loop_
_entity.id
_entity.type
_entity.pdbx_description
1 polymer ?
#
loop_
_entity_poly.entity_id
_entity_poly.type
_entity_poly.pdbx_seq_one_letter_code
_entity_poly.pdbx_strand_id
1 'polypeptide(L)'
;MARPIDADVLKEALLGAIKDAPLYIQATVEQYIDEAPILTPPNEPLTLEELREMDGEPAYLKVFDPRIESGWHIIKTVTEDKIIFRGWHTVYVPISGMGVDYNLYRRPPEGGEATNGT
;
A
#
# COMPACT_ATOMS: atom_id res chain seq x y z
N MET A 1 -10.10 -13.84 2.03
CA MET A 1 -9.21 -12.67 2.19
C MET A 1 -8.47 -12.82 3.51
N ALA A 2 -7.15 -12.66 3.52
CA ALA A 2 -6.38 -12.68 4.76
C ALA A 2 -6.58 -11.33 5.49
N ARG A 3 -6.79 -11.36 6.81
CA ARG A 3 -6.82 -10.13 7.61
C ARG A 3 -5.42 -9.52 7.64
N PRO A 4 -5.24 -8.20 7.47
CA PRO A 4 -3.96 -7.57 7.79
C PRO A 4 -3.63 -7.85 9.26
N ILE A 5 -2.37 -8.21 9.53
CA ILE A 5 -1.89 -8.51 10.88
C ILE A 5 -0.88 -7.42 11.22
N ASP A 6 -1.19 -6.65 12.25
CA ASP A 6 -0.25 -5.72 12.86
C ASP A 6 0.82 -6.53 13.59
N ALA A 7 2.08 -6.33 13.19
CA ALA A 7 3.22 -7.09 13.68
C ALA A 7 3.50 -6.81 15.17
N ASP A 8 3.33 -5.57 15.62
CA ASP A 8 3.54 -5.19 17.02
C ASP A 8 2.46 -5.79 17.91
N VAL A 9 1.20 -5.72 17.46
CA VAL A 9 0.06 -6.34 18.18
C VAL A 9 0.25 -7.86 18.26
N LEU A 10 0.72 -8.51 17.19
CA LEU A 10 1.02 -9.93 17.20
C LEU A 10 2.18 -10.26 18.14
N LYS A 11 3.25 -9.45 18.13
CA LYS A 11 4.42 -9.63 19.00
C LYS A 11 4.03 -9.55 20.46
N GLU A 12 3.30 -8.52 20.86
CA GLU A 12 2.80 -8.33 22.22
C GLU A 12 1.87 -9.48 22.65
N ALA A 13 0.96 -9.92 21.78
CA ALA A 13 0.06 -11.03 22.07
C ALA A 13 0.82 -12.35 22.28
N LEU A 14 1.82 -12.64 21.45
CA LEU A 14 2.62 -13.86 21.56
C LEU A 14 3.51 -13.84 22.80
N LEU A 15 4.23 -12.74 23.06
CA LEU A 15 5.05 -12.58 24.26
C LEU A 15 4.21 -12.65 25.54
N GLY A 16 3.02 -12.03 25.53
CA GLY A 16 2.06 -12.14 26.63
C GLY A 16 1.55 -13.57 26.86
N ALA A 17 1.33 -14.34 25.80
CA ALA A 17 0.90 -15.74 25.89
C ALA A 17 1.97 -16.67 26.47
N ILE A 18 3.25 -16.34 26.27
CA ILE A 18 4.40 -17.12 26.77
C ILE A 18 5.09 -16.47 27.98
N LYS A 19 4.48 -15.49 28.64
CA LYS A 19 5.09 -14.74 29.75
C LYS A 19 5.63 -15.62 30.88
N ASP A 20 5.02 -16.78 31.09
CA ASP A 20 5.38 -17.74 32.15
C ASP A 20 6.39 -18.80 31.65
N ALA A 21 6.76 -18.77 30.37
CA ALA A 21 7.77 -19.65 29.81
C ALA A 21 9.18 -19.23 30.27
N PRO A 22 10.16 -20.16 30.27
CA PRO A 22 11.54 -19.82 30.55
C PRO A 22 12.06 -18.69 29.64
N LEU A 23 12.90 -17.81 30.19
CA LEU A 23 13.40 -16.61 29.49
C LEU A 23 14.04 -16.92 28.12
N TYR A 24 14.72 -18.07 27.99
CA TYR A 24 15.32 -18.47 26.72
C TYR A 24 14.27 -18.75 25.63
N ILE A 25 13.08 -19.24 25.99
CA ILE A 25 11.97 -19.43 25.04
C ILE A 25 11.42 -18.07 24.61
N GLN A 26 11.28 -17.12 25.54
CA GLN A 26 10.80 -15.77 25.23
C GLN A 26 11.75 -15.06 24.25
N ALA A 27 13.06 -15.10 24.52
CA ALA A 27 14.07 -14.52 23.65
C ALA A 27 14.11 -15.18 22.26
N THR A 28 13.98 -16.50 22.19
CA THR A 28 13.91 -17.23 20.91
C THR A 28 12.67 -16.85 20.11
N VAL A 29 11.51 -16.72 20.75
CA VAL A 29 10.27 -16.32 20.07
C VAL A 29 10.36 -14.87 19.57
N GLU A 30 10.90 -13.97 20.38
CA GLU A 30 11.15 -12.58 19.97
C GLU A 30 12.05 -12.52 18.72
N GLN A 31 13.17 -13.24 18.74
CA GLN A 31 14.07 -13.32 17.59
C GLN A 31 13.35 -13.84 16.33
N TYR A 32 12.56 -14.90 16.44
CA TYR A 32 11.83 -15.44 15.29
C TYR A 32 10.75 -14.48 14.75
N ILE A 33 10.15 -13.66 15.61
CA ILE A 33 9.18 -12.65 15.19
C ILE A 33 9.90 -11.52 14.44
N ASP A 34 11.04 -11.07 14.97
CA ASP A 34 11.84 -10.00 14.36
C ASP A 34 12.49 -10.44 13.02
N GLU A 35 12.85 -11.72 12.91
CA GLU A 35 13.39 -12.32 11.68
C GLU A 35 12.30 -12.81 10.70
N ALA A 36 11.03 -12.81 11.11
CA ALA A 36 9.95 -13.24 10.24
C ALA A 36 9.87 -12.30 9.02
N PRO A 37 9.78 -12.84 7.79
CA PRO A 37 9.62 -12.00 6.62
C PRO A 37 8.34 -11.17 6.78
N ILE A 38 8.46 -9.84 6.69
CA ILE A 38 7.34 -8.90 6.76
C ILE A 38 6.29 -9.36 5.73
N LEU A 39 5.16 -9.90 6.21
CA LEU A 39 4.17 -10.60 5.37
C LEU A 39 3.49 -9.68 4.36
N THR A 40 3.65 -8.36 4.51
CA THR A 40 3.24 -7.38 3.52
C THR A 40 4.32 -6.31 3.41
N PRO A 41 5.00 -6.15 2.26
CA PRO A 41 5.82 -4.97 2.04
C PRO A 41 4.97 -3.71 2.30
N PRO A 42 5.57 -2.65 2.87
CA PRO A 42 4.83 -1.41 3.14
C PRO A 42 4.23 -0.87 1.84
N ASN A 43 2.97 -0.43 1.90
CA ASN A 43 2.27 0.17 0.75
C ASN A 43 2.56 1.65 0.66
N GLU A 44 3.84 1.98 0.50
CA GLU A 44 4.27 3.37 0.31
C GLU A 44 3.72 3.92 -1.01
N PRO A 45 3.47 5.24 -1.08
CA PRO A 45 3.14 5.89 -2.35
C PRO A 45 4.22 5.60 -3.39
N LEU A 46 3.78 5.23 -4.58
CA LEU A 46 4.66 5.03 -5.72
C LEU A 46 5.40 6.34 -6.05
N THR A 47 6.70 6.23 -6.23
CA THR A 47 7.55 7.32 -6.70
C THR A 47 7.36 7.56 -8.20
N LEU A 48 7.81 8.71 -8.69
CA LEU A 48 7.74 9.04 -10.11
C LEU A 48 8.55 8.07 -10.99
N GLU A 49 9.69 7.59 -10.47
CA GLU A 49 10.55 6.63 -11.17
C GLU A 49 9.84 5.29 -11.33
N GLU A 50 9.26 4.76 -10.25
CA GLU A 50 8.48 3.52 -10.31
C GLU A 50 7.29 3.65 -11.28
N LEU A 51 6.58 4.78 -11.26
CA LEU A 51 5.46 5.01 -12.17
C LEU A 51 5.88 5.05 -13.65
N ARG A 52 7.10 5.49 -13.95
CA ARG A 52 7.65 5.48 -15.32
C ARG A 52 7.95 4.07 -15.80
N GLU A 53 8.26 3.15 -14.89
CA GLU A 53 8.50 1.74 -15.20
C GLU A 53 7.20 0.94 -15.39
N MET A 54 6.08 1.46 -14.91
CA MET A 54 4.78 0.78 -14.88
C MET A 54 3.97 0.88 -16.19
N ASP A 55 4.55 1.06 -17.39
CA ASP A 55 3.76 1.11 -18.64
C ASP A 55 2.94 -0.17 -18.86
N GLY A 56 1.61 -0.03 -18.85
CA GLY A 56 0.68 -1.12 -19.00
C GLY A 56 0.31 -1.81 -17.69
N GLU A 57 0.87 -1.39 -16.56
CA GLU A 57 0.57 -1.94 -15.24
C GLU A 57 -0.52 -1.14 -14.49
N PRO A 58 -1.30 -1.79 -13.61
CA PRO A 58 -2.30 -1.12 -12.79
C PRO A 58 -1.67 -0.39 -11.59
N ALA A 59 -2.18 0.80 -11.30
CA ALA A 59 -1.91 1.55 -10.09
C ALA A 59 -3.23 2.04 -9.47
N TYR A 60 -3.32 2.03 -8.15
CA TYR A 60 -4.47 2.54 -7.41
C TYR A 60 -4.30 4.03 -7.16
N LEU A 61 -5.12 4.86 -7.80
CA LEU A 61 -5.19 6.30 -7.59
C LEU A 61 -6.03 6.59 -6.34
N LYS A 62 -5.36 7.06 -5.29
CA LYS A 62 -6.02 7.58 -4.08
C LYS A 62 -6.11 9.10 -4.17
N VAL A 63 -7.31 9.62 -4.36
CA VAL A 63 -7.57 11.07 -4.29
C VAL A 63 -7.88 11.45 -2.85
N PHE A 64 -7.36 12.58 -2.39
CA PHE A 64 -7.54 13.04 -1.01
C PHE A 64 -8.82 13.83 -0.81
N ASP A 65 -9.36 14.46 -1.88
CA ASP A 65 -10.71 15.03 -1.84
C ASP A 65 -11.74 13.90 -1.73
N PRO A 66 -12.50 13.80 -0.63
CA PRO A 66 -13.48 12.74 -0.41
C PRO A 66 -14.68 12.79 -1.38
N ARG A 67 -14.85 13.88 -2.14
CA ARG A 67 -15.89 14.01 -3.17
C ARG A 67 -15.51 13.32 -4.48
N ILE A 68 -14.25 12.94 -4.64
CA ILE A 68 -13.72 12.29 -5.83
C ILE A 68 -13.41 10.84 -5.51
N GLU A 69 -13.95 9.94 -6.33
CA GLU A 69 -13.75 8.50 -6.15
C GLU A 69 -12.30 8.11 -6.47
N SER A 70 -11.74 7.27 -5.59
CA SER A 70 -10.43 6.64 -5.78
C SER A 70 -10.61 5.31 -6.52
N GLY A 71 -9.62 4.88 -7.30
CA GLY A 71 -9.80 3.66 -8.09
C GLY A 71 -8.58 3.17 -8.83
N TRP A 72 -8.73 2.03 -9.49
CA TRP A 72 -7.69 1.40 -10.30
C TRP A 72 -7.59 2.02 -11.68
N HIS A 73 -6.36 2.35 -12.09
CA HIS A 73 -6.07 2.82 -13.44
C HIS A 73 -4.82 2.14 -13.98
N ILE A 74 -4.81 1.88 -15.29
CA ILE A 74 -3.63 1.33 -15.97
C ILE A 74 -2.77 2.49 -16.45
N ILE A 75 -1.49 2.51 -16.07
CA ILE A 75 -0.55 3.54 -16.53
C ILE A 75 -0.32 3.35 -18.04
N LYS A 76 -0.41 4.45 -18.80
CA LYS A 76 -0.07 4.49 -20.22
C LYS A 76 1.31 5.10 -20.43
N THR A 77 1.54 6.24 -19.81
CA THR A 77 2.82 6.95 -19.90
C THR A 77 2.88 8.03 -18.82
N VAL A 78 4.08 8.35 -18.38
CA VAL A 78 4.37 9.42 -17.43
C VAL A 78 5.27 10.42 -18.15
N THR A 79 4.77 11.65 -18.35
CA THR A 79 5.53 12.75 -18.96
C THR A 79 6.22 13.57 -17.87
N GLU A 80 6.79 14.72 -18.24
CA GLU A 80 7.39 15.64 -17.26
C GLU A 80 6.34 16.34 -16.39
N ASP A 81 5.11 16.51 -16.91
CA ASP A 81 4.05 17.31 -16.29
C ASP A 81 2.89 16.48 -15.74
N LYS A 82 2.66 15.24 -16.23
CA LYS A 82 1.47 14.46 -15.90
C LYS A 82 1.63 12.96 -16.06
N ILE A 83 0.68 12.23 -15.48
CA ILE A 83 0.51 10.78 -15.62
C ILE A 83 -0.75 10.53 -16.45
N ILE A 84 -0.62 9.74 -17.52
CA ILE A 84 -1.70 9.42 -18.45
C ILE A 84 -2.12 7.96 -18.24
N PHE A 85 -3.43 7.71 -18.14
CA PHE A 85 -3.98 6.37 -17.98
C PHE A 85 -4.52 5.78 -19.29
N ARG A 86 -4.54 4.45 -19.42
CA ARG A 86 -5.13 3.75 -20.59
C ARG A 86 -6.67 3.76 -20.54
N GLY A 87 -7.29 3.68 -21.71
CA GLY A 87 -8.75 3.61 -21.88
C GLY A 87 -9.50 4.94 -21.76
N TRP A 88 -8.85 5.99 -21.23
CA TRP A 88 -9.45 7.29 -21.01
C TRP A 88 -8.56 8.38 -21.61
N HIS A 89 -8.94 8.97 -22.74
CA HIS A 89 -8.12 9.99 -23.42
C HIS A 89 -8.14 11.36 -22.74
N THR A 90 -8.98 11.55 -21.71
CA THR A 90 -9.22 12.86 -21.05
C THR A 90 -8.87 12.89 -19.57
N VAL A 91 -8.56 11.75 -18.95
CA VAL A 91 -8.26 11.66 -17.51
C VAL A 91 -6.76 11.46 -17.33
N TYR A 92 -6.11 12.52 -16.87
CA TYR A 92 -4.71 12.54 -16.45
C TYR A 92 -4.63 13.25 -15.11
N VAL A 93 -3.55 13.00 -14.38
CA VAL A 93 -3.26 13.73 -13.15
C VAL A 93 -1.93 14.47 -13.29
N PRO A 94 -1.85 15.75 -12.89
CA PRO A 94 -0.61 16.52 -12.97
C PRO A 94 0.36 16.06 -11.89
N ILE A 95 1.64 15.92 -12.22
CA ILE A 95 2.68 15.50 -11.27
C ILE A 95 2.75 16.46 -10.06
N SER A 96 2.43 17.74 -10.26
CA SER A 96 2.37 18.74 -9.18
C SER A 96 1.33 18.43 -8.09
N GLY A 97 0.32 17.61 -8.38
CA GLY A 97 -0.70 17.19 -7.41
C GLY A 97 -0.29 15.95 -6.60
N MET A 98 0.80 15.27 -6.97
CA MET A 98 1.25 14.07 -6.25
C MET A 98 1.75 14.44 -4.84
N GLY A 99 1.23 13.76 -3.83
CA GLY A 99 1.47 14.06 -2.42
C GLY A 99 0.66 15.25 -1.86
N VAL A 100 -0.09 15.96 -2.69
CA VAL A 100 -0.92 17.12 -2.30
C VAL A 100 -2.40 16.83 -2.48
N ASP A 101 -2.79 16.38 -3.67
CA ASP A 101 -4.17 16.10 -4.07
C ASP A 101 -4.43 14.60 -4.19
N TYR A 102 -3.39 13.82 -4.52
CA TYR A 102 -3.49 12.39 -4.71
C TYR A 102 -2.17 11.67 -4.49
N ASN A 103 -2.23 10.34 -4.34
CA ASN A 103 -1.09 9.43 -4.47
C ASN A 103 -1.48 8.18 -5.28
N LEU A 104 -0.49 7.52 -5.86
CA LEU A 104 -0.65 6.24 -6.55
C LEU A 104 0.00 5.13 -5.72
N TYR A 105 -0.60 3.94 -5.73
CA TYR A 105 -0.14 2.81 -4.93
C TYR A 105 -0.21 1.50 -5.73
N ARG A 106 0.59 0.52 -5.34
CA ARG A 106 0.50 -0.85 -5.89
C ARG A 106 -0.72 -1.61 -5.38
N ARG A 107 -1.24 -1.24 -4.20
CA ARG A 107 -2.49 -1.75 -3.62
C ARG A 107 -3.30 -0.60 -2.99
N PRO A 108 -4.62 -0.75 -2.79
CA PRO A 108 -5.38 0.25 -2.05
C PRO A 108 -4.78 0.46 -0.65
N PRO A 109 -4.69 1.70 -0.15
CA PRO A 109 -4.19 1.96 1.18
C PRO A 109 -5.08 1.30 2.25
N GLU A 110 -4.44 0.83 3.31
CA GLU A 110 -5.11 0.13 4.42
C GLU A 110 -6.10 1.08 5.09
N GLY A 111 -7.39 0.73 5.07
CA GLY A 111 -8.50 1.57 5.54
C GLY A 111 -9.38 2.20 4.45
N GLY A 112 -9.17 1.90 3.15
CA GLY A 112 -10.09 2.25 2.07
C GLY A 112 -10.95 1.07 1.64
N GLU A 113 -12.27 1.16 1.83
CA GLU A 113 -13.22 0.17 1.34
C GLU A 113 -13.12 0.03 -0.19
N ALA A 114 -12.86 -1.20 -0.65
CA ALA A 114 -13.08 -1.55 -2.05
C ALA A 114 -14.59 -1.58 -2.29
N THR A 115 -15.17 -0.46 -2.70
CA THR A 115 -16.52 -0.45 -3.26
C THR A 115 -16.46 -1.13 -4.62
N ASN A 116 -16.65 -2.45 -4.61
CA ASN A 116 -16.91 -3.21 -5.83
C ASN A 116 -18.20 -2.64 -6.45
N GLY A 117 -18.06 -1.94 -7.58
CA GLY A 117 -19.17 -1.56 -8.44
C GLY A 117 -19.95 -2.80 -8.86
N THR A 118 -21.28 -2.72 -8.70
CA THR A 118 -22.27 -3.75 -9.02
C THR A 118 -22.55 -3.79 -10.52
#